data_AF-A0A496BG78-F1
#
_entry.id   AF-A0A496BG78-F1
#
_cell.length_a   1.000
_cell.length_b   1.000
_cell.length_c   1.000
_cell.angle_alpha   90.00
_cell.angle_beta   90.00
_cell.angle_gamma   90.00
#
_symmetry.space_group_name_H-M   'P 1'
#
loop_
_entity.id
_entity.type
_entity.pdbx_description
1 polymer ?
#
loop_
_entity_poly.entity_id
_entity_poly.type
_entity_poly.pdbx_seq_one_letter_code
_entity_poly.pdbx_strand_id
1 'polypeptide(L)'
;MKKLGIGNLLISVLFLPYWGFAADTSTANRIVLTLDNDSEVHVKGFITPIAYTQSNFHVEWDSLANLRVAESEKQHPITVFRAFLPTESGLQRGRGEGFFQRLQRLLRENPTSRGHSVSVGDLWEIEQDGLLKLLRQLHPSPHLDMHINWGDSRGAWACLRAYNTEFADIVFRVHAEFRLTDGWFTPSQFTGHLVINRPDEKVAFFQMYVPHGTLNFDVNRYHNDRSIFTTDAGFCPQIELRAGTETIIQDTQFSEAIPLSEAERILVRRFYKSQQINWVPIDEALKIARAEQKPIHIVSTNGPLTDEAC
;
A
#
# COMPACT_ATOMS: atom_id res chain seq x y z
N MET A 1 58.48 -21.30 36.03
CA MET A 1 57.25 -20.52 35.76
C MET A 1 56.85 -20.70 34.30
N LYS A 2 55.55 -20.80 34.07
CA LYS A 2 54.89 -21.33 32.87
C LYS A 2 54.85 -20.33 31.69
N LYS A 3 54.60 -20.93 30.52
CA LYS A 3 54.56 -20.47 29.13
C LYS A 3 53.53 -19.37 28.74
N LEU A 4 53.84 -18.78 27.57
CA LEU A 4 53.00 -18.39 26.42
C LEU A 4 52.14 -17.11 26.43
N GLY A 5 52.17 -16.45 25.27
CA GLY A 5 51.15 -15.50 24.81
C GLY A 5 51.54 -14.77 23.51
N ILE A 6 51.69 -15.51 22.40
CA ILE A 6 51.83 -14.92 21.05
C ILE A 6 50.42 -14.55 20.59
N GLY A 7 50.20 -13.27 20.28
CA GLY A 7 48.93 -12.75 19.78
C GLY A 7 48.69 -13.20 18.34
N ASN A 8 47.67 -14.03 18.13
CA ASN A 8 47.14 -14.33 16.81
C ASN A 8 46.07 -13.30 16.45
N LEU A 9 46.34 -12.53 15.40
CA LEU A 9 45.37 -11.70 14.70
C LEU A 9 44.46 -12.63 13.87
N LEU A 10 43.21 -12.81 14.29
CA LEU A 10 42.21 -13.54 13.50
C LEU A 10 41.55 -12.57 12.51
N ILE A 11 41.96 -12.62 11.24
CA ILE A 11 41.21 -11.99 10.14
C ILE A 11 40.09 -12.96 9.75
N SER A 12 38.86 -12.65 10.15
CA SER A 12 37.68 -13.37 9.68
C SER A 12 37.27 -12.82 8.32
N VAL A 13 37.57 -13.55 7.25
CA VAL A 13 37.03 -13.27 5.91
C VAL A 13 35.62 -13.84 5.84
N LEU A 14 34.62 -12.97 5.88
CA LEU A 14 33.23 -13.30 5.60
C LEU A 14 33.10 -13.65 4.10
N PHE A 15 32.94 -14.95 3.80
CA PHE A 15 32.44 -15.38 2.50
C PHE A 15 30.94 -15.10 2.44
N LEU A 16 30.58 -13.92 1.92
CA LEU A 16 29.24 -13.71 1.37
C LEU A 16 29.15 -14.55 0.09
N PRO A 17 28.08 -15.34 -0.12
CA PRO A 17 27.91 -16.08 -1.36
C PRO A 17 27.94 -15.09 -2.53
N TYR A 18 28.83 -15.35 -3.48
CA TYR A 18 28.88 -14.70 -4.78
C TYR A 18 27.53 -14.92 -5.47
N TRP A 19 26.62 -13.97 -5.33
CA TRP A 19 25.54 -13.82 -6.29
C TRP A 19 26.19 -13.32 -7.57
N GLY A 20 26.31 -14.21 -8.55
CA GLY A 20 26.73 -13.81 -9.90
C GLY A 20 25.83 -12.67 -10.34
N PHE A 21 26.42 -11.50 -10.61
CA PHE A 21 25.74 -10.41 -11.28
C PHE A 21 25.41 -10.89 -12.70
N ALA A 22 24.17 -11.35 -12.89
CA ALA A 22 23.56 -11.26 -14.21
C ALA A 22 23.55 -9.77 -14.55
N ALA A 23 24.13 -9.40 -15.69
CA ALA A 23 24.07 -8.04 -16.19
C ALA A 23 22.60 -7.64 -16.30
N ASP A 24 22.24 -6.58 -15.58
CA ASP A 24 20.91 -5.99 -15.62
C ASP A 24 20.66 -5.42 -17.03
N THR A 25 19.90 -6.14 -17.84
CA THR A 25 19.43 -5.70 -19.15
C THR A 25 18.11 -4.92 -19.09
N SER A 26 17.69 -4.43 -17.92
CA SER A 26 16.40 -3.75 -17.71
C SER A 26 16.42 -2.23 -17.99
N THR A 27 17.07 -1.78 -19.07
CA THR A 27 16.93 -0.38 -19.52
C THR A 27 15.84 -0.18 -20.59
N ALA A 28 15.21 -1.26 -21.08
CA ALA A 28 14.39 -1.16 -22.29
C ALA A 28 12.97 -0.59 -22.08
N ASN A 29 12.36 -0.72 -20.89
CA ASN A 29 10.93 -0.46 -20.73
C ASN A 29 10.62 0.41 -19.50
N ARG A 30 10.78 1.73 -19.65
CA ARG A 30 10.35 2.69 -18.64
C ARG A 30 9.45 3.74 -19.26
N ILE A 31 8.46 4.22 -18.52
CA ILE A 31 7.58 5.30 -18.94
C ILE A 31 7.63 6.47 -17.97
N VAL A 32 7.34 7.66 -18.46
CA VAL A 32 7.07 8.84 -17.62
C VAL A 32 5.57 8.94 -17.42
N LEU A 33 5.16 9.09 -16.17
CA LEU A 33 3.77 9.32 -15.80
C LEU A 33 3.57 10.82 -15.57
N THR A 34 2.59 11.40 -16.25
CA THR A 34 2.23 12.81 -16.16
C THR A 34 0.71 12.94 -16.09
N LEU A 35 0.26 13.96 -15.38
CA LEU A 35 -1.12 14.44 -15.42
C LEU A 35 -1.07 15.95 -15.69
N ASP A 36 -1.97 16.44 -16.53
CA ASP A 36 -2.13 17.88 -16.85
C ASP A 36 -2.45 18.69 -15.57
N ASN A 37 -2.30 20.01 -15.58
CA ASN A 37 -2.62 20.90 -14.45
C ASN A 37 -4.08 21.36 -14.43
N ASP A 38 -4.73 21.41 -15.59
CA ASP A 38 -5.90 22.28 -15.78
C ASP A 38 -7.24 21.52 -15.76
N SER A 39 -7.20 20.22 -15.48
CA SER A 39 -8.40 19.37 -15.45
C SER A 39 -8.88 19.03 -14.04
N GLU A 40 -10.16 18.68 -13.96
CA GLU A 40 -10.81 18.22 -12.74
C GLU A 40 -11.35 16.81 -12.93
N VAL A 41 -11.44 16.06 -11.84
CA VAL A 41 -11.99 14.72 -11.81
C VAL A 41 -13.22 14.71 -10.91
N HIS A 42 -14.34 14.27 -11.47
CA HIS A 42 -15.57 14.12 -10.72
C HIS A 42 -15.60 12.76 -10.01
N VAL A 43 -15.48 12.78 -8.69
CA VAL A 43 -15.41 11.59 -7.84
C VAL A 43 -16.72 11.39 -7.10
N LYS A 44 -17.27 10.18 -7.21
CA LYS A 44 -18.41 9.72 -6.42
C LYS A 44 -17.91 8.94 -5.21
N GLY A 45 -18.51 9.17 -4.05
CA GLY A 45 -18.20 8.48 -2.81
C GLY A 45 -19.39 7.71 -2.27
N PHE A 46 -19.12 6.52 -1.73
CA PHE A 46 -20.11 5.58 -1.24
C PHE A 46 -19.67 5.04 0.12
N ILE A 47 -20.57 5.09 1.09
CA ILE A 47 -20.50 4.30 2.32
C ILE A 47 -21.89 3.73 2.55
N THR A 48 -22.04 2.42 2.46
CA THR A 48 -23.30 1.75 2.80
C THR A 48 -23.46 1.63 4.31
N PRO A 49 -24.69 1.48 4.83
CA PRO A 49 -24.89 1.13 6.23
C PRO A 49 -24.05 -0.11 6.62
N ILE A 50 -23.45 -0.06 7.80
CA ILE A 50 -22.67 -1.18 8.32
C ILE A 50 -23.61 -2.36 8.54
N ALA A 51 -23.27 -3.50 7.93
CA ALA A 51 -24.12 -4.67 7.93
C ALA A 51 -23.98 -5.50 9.22
N TYR A 52 -22.81 -5.46 9.84
CA TYR A 52 -22.50 -6.30 11.00
C TYR A 52 -21.33 -5.74 11.80
N THR A 53 -21.38 -5.94 13.12
CA THR A 53 -20.24 -5.91 14.04
C THR A 53 -20.40 -7.01 15.08
N GLN A 54 -19.30 -7.50 15.68
CA GLN A 54 -19.36 -8.65 16.60
C GLN A 54 -20.20 -8.36 17.84
N SER A 55 -20.17 -7.13 18.33
CA SER A 55 -20.86 -6.70 19.55
C SER A 55 -22.03 -5.75 19.30
N ASN A 56 -22.64 -5.77 18.10
CA ASN A 56 -23.77 -4.90 17.71
C ASN A 56 -23.52 -3.38 17.82
N PHE A 57 -22.28 -2.93 17.84
CA PHE A 57 -21.92 -1.50 17.82
C PHE A 57 -22.55 -0.75 16.65
N HIS A 58 -22.71 -1.37 15.48
CA HIS A 58 -23.40 -0.74 14.35
C HIS A 58 -24.87 -0.39 14.60
N VAL A 59 -25.49 -0.94 15.66
CA VAL A 59 -26.84 -0.61 16.11
C VAL A 59 -26.81 0.30 17.34
N GLU A 60 -25.93 -0.01 18.30
CA GLU A 60 -25.94 0.62 19.63
C GLU A 60 -25.11 1.91 19.72
N TRP A 61 -24.23 2.15 18.74
CA TRP A 61 -23.35 3.30 18.73
C TRP A 61 -23.70 4.26 17.59
N ASP A 62 -24.33 5.37 17.95
CA ASP A 62 -24.85 6.36 17.00
C ASP A 62 -23.82 6.84 15.97
N SER A 63 -22.57 7.12 16.35
CA SER A 63 -21.55 7.57 15.40
C SER A 63 -21.21 6.52 14.35
N LEU A 64 -21.24 5.25 14.72
CA LEU A 64 -20.97 4.14 13.82
C LEU A 64 -22.21 3.82 12.96
N ALA A 65 -23.38 3.74 13.58
CA ALA A 65 -24.66 3.49 12.91
C ALA A 65 -24.99 4.53 11.82
N ASN A 66 -24.55 5.78 12.03
CA ASN A 66 -24.77 6.89 11.11
C ASN A 66 -23.56 7.22 10.22
N LEU A 67 -22.53 6.37 10.20
CA LEU A 67 -21.36 6.54 9.35
C LEU A 67 -21.80 6.54 7.89
N ARG A 68 -21.49 7.62 7.18
CA ARG A 68 -21.85 7.84 5.78
C ARG A 68 -20.80 8.72 5.13
N VAL A 69 -20.76 8.68 3.80
CA VAL A 69 -19.89 9.53 3.00
C VAL A 69 -20.11 11.00 3.37
N ALA A 70 -19.02 11.76 3.55
CA ALA A 70 -19.10 13.17 3.87
C ALA A 70 -19.63 13.99 2.67
N GLU A 71 -19.14 13.68 1.47
CA GLU A 71 -19.57 14.30 0.22
C GLU A 71 -19.76 13.21 -0.85
N SER A 72 -21.02 12.92 -1.22
CA SER A 72 -21.35 11.82 -2.14
C SER A 72 -20.83 12.03 -3.56
N GLU A 73 -20.67 13.29 -3.99
CA GLU A 73 -20.07 13.67 -5.26
C GLU A 73 -19.23 14.92 -5.05
N LYS A 74 -18.00 14.95 -5.60
CA LYS A 74 -17.08 16.07 -5.47
C LYS A 74 -16.15 16.17 -6.67
N GLN A 75 -15.94 17.39 -7.14
CA GLN A 75 -14.89 17.69 -8.11
C GLN A 75 -13.57 17.90 -7.36
N HIS A 76 -12.54 17.17 -7.77
CA HIS A 76 -11.18 17.36 -7.28
C HIS A 76 -10.30 17.88 -8.40
N PRO A 77 -9.43 18.88 -8.15
CA PRO A 77 -8.42 19.25 -9.14
C PRO A 77 -7.49 18.07 -9.35
N ILE A 78 -7.04 17.87 -10.59
CA ILE A 78 -6.16 16.75 -10.96
C ILE A 78 -4.86 16.69 -10.16
N THR A 79 -4.43 17.82 -9.58
CA THR A 79 -3.30 17.90 -8.64
C THR A 79 -3.46 17.00 -7.42
N VAL A 80 -4.69 16.65 -7.03
CA VAL A 80 -4.98 15.66 -5.98
C VAL A 80 -4.51 14.26 -6.38
N PHE A 81 -4.69 13.88 -7.65
CA PHE A 81 -4.32 12.56 -8.18
C PHE A 81 -2.83 12.45 -8.47
N ARG A 82 -2.12 13.58 -8.59
CA ARG A 82 -0.67 13.58 -8.70
C ARG A 82 0.03 13.01 -7.47
N ALA A 83 -0.63 12.98 -6.32
CA ALA A 83 -0.10 12.32 -5.14
C ALA A 83 0.20 10.82 -5.35
N PHE A 84 -0.46 10.19 -6.32
CA PHE A 84 -0.28 8.79 -6.67
C PHE A 84 0.82 8.57 -7.71
N LEU A 85 1.42 9.65 -8.26
CA LEU A 85 2.55 9.54 -9.18
C LEU A 85 3.86 9.40 -8.42
N PRO A 86 4.86 8.73 -9.00
CA PRO A 86 6.18 8.61 -8.38
C PRO A 86 6.78 9.99 -8.16
N THR A 87 7.43 10.18 -7.02
CA THR A 87 8.30 11.34 -6.71
C THR A 87 9.75 10.87 -6.57
N GLU A 88 10.68 11.79 -6.74
CA GLU A 88 12.13 11.50 -6.68
C GLU A 88 12.57 10.91 -5.33
N SER A 89 11.94 11.34 -4.24
CA SER A 89 12.16 10.85 -2.88
C SER A 89 11.44 9.52 -2.60
N GLY A 90 10.28 9.31 -3.21
CA GLY A 90 9.40 8.17 -2.96
C GLY A 90 9.77 6.90 -3.74
N LEU A 91 10.50 7.00 -4.85
CA LEU A 91 10.79 5.85 -5.71
C LEU A 91 11.75 4.85 -5.04
N GLN A 92 11.27 3.63 -4.84
CA GLN A 92 12.05 2.48 -4.39
C GLN A 92 12.20 1.49 -5.54
N ARG A 93 13.35 1.54 -6.23
CA ARG A 93 13.69 0.58 -7.29
C ARG A 93 14.14 -0.75 -6.67
N GLY A 94 13.75 -1.85 -7.30
CA GLY A 94 14.17 -3.20 -6.91
C GLY A 94 15.69 -3.33 -6.79
N ARG A 95 16.13 -4.15 -5.82
CA ARG A 95 17.53 -4.42 -5.40
C ARG A 95 18.59 -4.15 -6.48
N GLY A 96 19.38 -3.07 -6.33
CA GLY A 96 20.59 -2.83 -7.13
C GLY A 96 21.27 -1.47 -6.96
N GLU A 97 20.53 -0.39 -6.70
CA GLU A 97 21.15 0.96 -6.64
C GLU A 97 21.82 1.25 -5.29
N GLY A 98 23.14 1.46 -5.31
CA GLY A 98 23.91 1.87 -4.13
C GLY A 98 23.75 3.37 -3.83
N PHE A 99 23.89 3.76 -2.55
CA PHE A 99 23.79 5.15 -2.06
C PHE A 99 24.55 6.18 -2.92
N PHE A 100 25.73 5.82 -3.44
CA PHE A 100 26.56 6.70 -4.27
C PHE A 100 25.97 6.97 -5.66
N GLN A 101 25.28 6.01 -6.27
CA GLN A 101 24.60 6.21 -7.55
C GLN A 101 23.39 7.14 -7.38
N ARG A 102 22.69 7.04 -6.23
CA ARG A 102 21.61 7.94 -5.83
C ARG A 102 22.10 9.38 -5.69
N LEU A 103 23.24 9.59 -5.04
CA LEU A 103 23.83 10.92 -4.83
C LEU A 103 24.34 11.56 -6.14
N GLN A 104 24.96 10.78 -7.02
CA GLN A 104 25.43 11.30 -8.32
C GLN A 104 24.30 11.69 -9.26
N ARG A 105 23.12 11.05 -9.17
CA ARG A 105 21.94 11.42 -9.95
C ARG A 105 21.30 12.71 -9.44
N LEU A 106 21.15 12.85 -8.12
CA LEU A 106 20.62 14.06 -7.47
C LEU A 106 21.45 15.32 -7.80
N LEU A 107 22.74 15.16 -8.07
CA LEU A 107 23.63 16.26 -8.44
C LEU A 107 23.59 16.61 -9.94
N ARG A 108 22.91 15.81 -10.78
CA ARG A 108 22.86 15.98 -12.24
C ARG A 108 21.50 16.44 -12.78
N GLU A 109 20.42 16.26 -12.02
CA GLU A 109 19.06 16.56 -12.49
C GLU A 109 18.58 17.93 -11.97
N ASN A 110 18.11 18.78 -12.89
CA ASN A 110 17.59 20.12 -12.60
C ASN A 110 16.19 19.97 -11.95
N PRO A 111 15.91 20.60 -10.79
CA PRO A 111 14.74 20.28 -9.95
C PRO A 111 13.40 20.85 -10.45
N THR A 112 13.34 21.37 -11.67
CA THR A 112 12.14 22.00 -12.23
C THR A 112 11.63 21.20 -13.42
N SER A 113 10.53 20.47 -13.20
CA SER A 113 9.65 19.84 -14.18
C SER A 113 10.24 18.68 -15.00
N ARG A 114 9.89 17.44 -14.63
CA ARG A 114 9.54 16.31 -15.52
C ARG A 114 9.21 15.08 -14.68
N GLY A 115 8.12 14.37 -15.03
CA GLY A 115 7.70 13.16 -14.32
C GLY A 115 8.81 12.12 -14.24
N HIS A 116 8.82 11.35 -13.16
CA HIS A 116 9.86 10.35 -12.95
C HIS A 116 9.58 9.10 -13.78
N SER A 117 10.64 8.59 -14.42
CA SER A 117 10.57 7.38 -15.21
C SER A 117 10.42 6.16 -14.31
N VAL A 118 9.45 5.28 -14.60
CA VAL A 118 9.11 4.05 -13.86
C VAL A 118 8.92 2.84 -14.78
N SER A 119 9.19 1.65 -14.26
CA SER A 119 8.91 0.34 -14.90
C SER A 119 7.77 -0.38 -14.19
N VAL A 120 7.17 -1.37 -14.85
CA VAL A 120 6.20 -2.23 -14.19
C VAL A 120 6.83 -2.91 -12.96
N GLY A 121 6.11 -2.91 -11.84
CA GLY A 121 6.59 -3.41 -10.55
C GLY A 121 7.39 -2.39 -9.72
N ASP A 122 7.78 -1.24 -10.28
CA ASP A 122 8.37 -0.15 -9.49
C ASP A 122 7.36 0.31 -8.42
N LEU A 123 7.86 0.57 -7.21
CA LEU A 123 7.07 0.92 -6.04
C LEU A 123 7.45 2.33 -5.56
N TRP A 124 6.47 3.10 -5.11
CA TRP A 124 6.71 4.40 -4.47
C TRP A 124 5.68 4.73 -3.39
N GLU A 125 6.08 5.63 -2.49
CA GLU A 125 5.18 6.19 -1.47
C GLU A 125 4.27 7.26 -2.09
N ILE A 126 2.99 7.24 -1.71
CA ILE A 126 1.98 8.20 -2.13
C ILE A 126 2.10 9.45 -1.27
N GLU A 127 2.00 10.62 -1.91
CA GLU A 127 2.04 11.92 -1.24
C GLU A 127 0.78 12.11 -0.36
N GLN A 128 0.99 12.57 0.87
CA GLN A 128 -0.06 12.54 1.89
C GLN A 128 -1.14 13.60 1.69
N ASP A 129 -0.80 14.80 1.21
CA ASP A 129 -1.74 15.92 1.10
C ASP A 129 -2.85 15.63 0.08
N GLY A 130 -2.50 15.11 -1.10
CA GLY A 130 -3.48 14.69 -2.09
C GLY A 130 -4.37 13.56 -1.59
N LEU A 131 -3.78 12.55 -0.96
CA LEU A 131 -4.52 11.42 -0.40
C LEU A 131 -5.51 11.84 0.70
N LEU A 132 -5.08 12.72 1.62
CA LEU A 132 -5.94 13.26 2.68
C LEU A 132 -7.12 14.06 2.10
N LYS A 133 -6.93 14.78 0.98
CA LYS A 133 -8.03 15.49 0.30
C LYS A 133 -9.09 14.52 -0.23
N LEU A 134 -8.70 13.37 -0.78
CA LEU A 134 -9.63 12.32 -1.21
C LEU A 134 -10.32 11.68 -0.01
N LEU A 135 -9.57 11.25 1.01
CA LEU A 135 -10.16 10.61 2.20
C LEU A 135 -11.16 11.52 2.93
N ARG A 136 -10.97 12.85 2.87
CA ARG A 136 -11.94 13.82 3.43
C ARG A 136 -13.32 13.76 2.77
N GLN A 137 -13.41 13.26 1.53
CA GLN A 137 -14.68 13.01 0.87
C GLN A 137 -15.45 11.85 1.54
N LEU A 138 -14.73 10.83 2.04
CA LEU A 138 -15.34 9.72 2.78
C LEU A 138 -15.70 10.13 4.21
N HIS A 139 -14.79 10.82 4.91
CA HIS A 139 -15.00 11.21 6.31
C HIS A 139 -14.28 12.53 6.61
N PRO A 140 -14.87 13.51 7.32
CA PRO A 140 -14.28 14.84 7.53
C PRO A 140 -12.98 14.85 8.34
N SER A 141 -12.69 13.79 9.11
CA SER A 141 -11.50 13.68 9.97
C SER A 141 -10.70 12.40 9.71
N PRO A 142 -10.06 12.27 8.52
CA PRO A 142 -9.20 11.13 8.22
C PRO A 142 -7.79 11.34 8.80
N HIS A 143 -7.13 10.24 9.15
CA HIS A 143 -5.76 10.22 9.62
C HIS A 143 -4.99 9.12 8.89
N LEU A 144 -3.76 9.42 8.47
CA LEU A 144 -2.83 8.43 7.88
C LEU A 144 -1.91 7.82 8.94
N ASP A 145 -1.72 8.52 10.05
CA ASP A 145 -1.07 7.99 11.24
C ASP A 145 -2.12 7.32 12.13
N MET A 146 -2.08 5.99 12.20
CA MET A 146 -3.05 5.21 12.98
C MET A 146 -2.85 5.36 14.49
N HIS A 147 -3.95 5.44 15.24
CA HIS A 147 -3.95 5.64 16.69
C HIS A 147 -3.38 4.44 17.46
N ILE A 148 -3.70 3.21 17.04
CA ILE A 148 -3.04 1.99 17.51
C ILE A 148 -1.97 1.62 16.50
N ASN A 149 -0.71 1.68 16.94
CA ASN A 149 0.43 1.53 16.05
C ASN A 149 1.44 0.50 16.58
N TRP A 150 1.33 -0.72 16.06
CA TRP A 150 2.28 -1.81 16.34
C TRP A 150 3.39 -1.95 15.28
N GLY A 151 3.51 -0.98 14.35
CA GLY A 151 4.70 -0.78 13.51
C GLY A 151 4.62 -1.26 12.05
N ASP A 152 3.73 -2.19 11.70
CA ASP A 152 3.76 -2.90 10.40
C ASP A 152 2.61 -2.55 9.42
N SER A 153 1.86 -1.48 9.67
CA SER A 153 0.67 -1.12 8.85
C SER A 153 0.64 0.35 8.43
N ARG A 154 1.80 1.00 8.32
CA ARG A 154 1.85 2.46 8.03
C ARG A 154 2.04 2.77 6.55
N GLY A 155 1.25 3.75 6.12
CA GLY A 155 1.51 4.51 4.91
C GLY A 155 0.62 4.15 3.73
N ALA A 156 1.01 4.70 2.60
CA ALA A 156 0.29 4.62 1.35
C ALA A 156 1.31 4.38 0.25
N TRP A 157 1.14 3.29 -0.50
CA TRP A 157 2.11 2.85 -1.51
C TRP A 157 1.40 2.57 -2.82
N ALA A 158 2.08 2.90 -3.92
CA ALA A 158 1.63 2.69 -5.28
C ALA A 158 2.65 1.88 -6.07
N CYS A 159 2.16 1.14 -7.06
CA CYS A 159 2.94 0.33 -7.96
C CYS A 159 2.43 0.50 -9.39
N LEU A 160 3.34 0.67 -10.35
CA LEU A 160 2.97 0.60 -11.76
C LEU A 160 2.66 -0.86 -12.12
N ARG A 161 1.40 -1.19 -12.39
CA ARG A 161 0.98 -2.56 -12.73
C ARG A 161 1.15 -2.85 -14.22
N ALA A 162 0.74 -1.90 -15.07
CA ALA A 162 0.68 -2.13 -16.50
C ALA A 162 0.67 -0.82 -17.30
N TYR A 163 1.10 -0.87 -18.55
CA TYR A 163 0.93 0.23 -19.50
C TYR A 163 0.93 -0.22 -20.97
N ASN A 164 0.36 0.62 -21.84
CA ASN A 164 0.56 0.63 -23.29
C ASN A 164 0.70 2.09 -23.76
N THR A 165 0.63 2.38 -25.06
CA THR A 165 0.75 3.75 -25.59
C THR A 165 -0.34 4.71 -25.12
N GLU A 166 -1.53 4.19 -24.78
CA GLU A 166 -2.71 4.98 -24.44
C GLU A 166 -2.95 5.07 -22.94
N PHE A 167 -2.79 3.97 -22.20
CA PHE A 167 -3.11 3.88 -20.78
C PHE A 167 -1.92 3.42 -19.94
N ALA A 168 -1.86 3.92 -18.70
CA ALA A 168 -1.04 3.36 -17.62
C ALA A 168 -1.93 3.09 -16.41
N ASP A 169 -1.80 1.90 -15.82
CA ASP A 169 -2.56 1.47 -14.63
C ASP A 169 -1.63 1.39 -13.42
N ILE A 170 -1.91 2.25 -12.45
CA ILE A 170 -1.24 2.30 -11.15
C ILE A 170 -2.18 1.65 -10.14
N VAL A 171 -1.71 0.61 -9.47
CA VAL A 171 -2.41 0.04 -8.32
C VAL A 171 -1.83 0.57 -7.04
N PHE A 172 -2.65 0.71 -6.02
CA PHE A 172 -2.20 1.24 -4.74
C PHE A 172 -2.92 0.64 -3.55
N ARG A 173 -2.30 0.88 -2.40
CA ARG A 173 -2.73 0.40 -1.10
C ARG A 173 -2.48 1.45 -0.04
N VAL A 174 -3.49 1.73 0.78
CA VAL A 174 -3.48 2.81 1.78
C VAL A 174 -4.03 2.29 3.10
N HIS A 175 -3.30 2.56 4.18
CA HIS A 175 -3.85 2.46 5.54
C HIS A 175 -4.22 3.86 6.04
N ALA A 176 -5.44 3.99 6.52
CA ALA A 176 -5.96 5.22 7.08
C ALA A 176 -7.06 4.89 8.10
N GLU A 177 -7.38 5.84 8.96
CA GLU A 177 -8.46 5.74 9.93
C GLU A 177 -9.30 7.01 9.94
N PHE A 178 -10.52 6.88 10.46
CA PHE A 178 -11.48 7.96 10.62
C PHE A 178 -11.75 8.20 12.09
N ARG A 179 -11.56 9.44 12.54
CA ARG A 179 -11.87 9.83 13.91
C ARG A 179 -13.36 10.06 14.07
N LEU A 180 -14.02 9.20 14.83
CA LEU A 180 -15.42 9.39 15.22
C LEU A 180 -15.52 10.33 16.45
N THR A 181 -16.74 10.74 16.82
CA THR A 181 -16.97 11.66 17.96
C THR A 181 -16.40 11.11 19.27
N ASP A 182 -16.59 9.83 19.51
CA ASP A 182 -16.23 9.08 20.71
C ASP A 182 -15.43 7.81 20.36
N GLY A 183 -14.69 7.81 19.26
CA GLY A 183 -13.92 6.64 18.88
C GLY A 183 -13.14 6.77 17.58
N TRP A 184 -12.72 5.62 17.07
CA TRP A 184 -12.00 5.46 15.81
C TRP A 184 -12.68 4.37 14.97
N PHE A 185 -12.66 4.59 13.66
CA PHE A 185 -13.06 3.62 12.65
C PHE A 185 -11.87 3.41 11.71
N THR A 186 -11.35 2.20 11.66
CA THR A 186 -10.13 1.86 10.93
C THR A 186 -10.45 0.80 9.89
N PRO A 187 -10.65 1.16 8.61
CA PRO A 187 -10.68 0.20 7.53
C PRO A 187 -9.47 -0.73 7.56
N SER A 188 -9.68 -2.00 7.21
CA SER A 188 -8.62 -2.99 7.03
C SER A 188 -7.49 -2.45 6.13
N GLN A 189 -7.88 -1.93 4.97
CA GLN A 189 -7.08 -1.11 4.07
C GLN A 189 -7.99 -0.48 3.01
N PHE A 190 -7.49 0.52 2.29
CA PHE A 190 -8.01 0.87 0.97
C PHE A 190 -7.10 0.28 -0.10
N THR A 191 -7.70 -0.35 -1.11
CA THR A 191 -7.06 -0.78 -2.35
C THR A 191 -7.62 0.03 -3.50
N GLY A 192 -6.85 0.22 -4.58
CA GLY A 192 -7.38 0.98 -5.70
C GLY A 192 -6.55 0.97 -6.98
N HIS A 193 -7.16 1.57 -8.00
CA HIS A 193 -6.61 1.78 -9.32
C HIS A 193 -6.63 3.26 -9.67
N LEU A 194 -5.56 3.74 -10.29
CA LEU A 194 -5.51 5.00 -11.00
C LEU A 194 -5.05 4.71 -12.44
N VAL A 195 -5.97 4.84 -13.39
CA VAL A 195 -5.67 4.68 -14.81
C VAL A 195 -5.53 6.05 -15.45
N ILE A 196 -4.38 6.27 -16.07
CA ILE A 196 -4.02 7.52 -16.73
C ILE A 196 -4.15 7.30 -18.23
N ASN A 197 -4.94 8.15 -18.89
CA ASN A 197 -4.82 8.36 -20.34
C ASN A 197 -3.53 9.16 -20.57
N ARG A 198 -2.54 8.52 -21.18
CA ARG A 198 -1.18 9.06 -21.35
C ARG A 198 -1.11 10.16 -22.40
N PRO A 199 -1.75 10.04 -23.59
CA PRO A 199 -1.77 11.14 -24.56
C PRO A 199 -2.45 12.41 -24.03
N ASP A 200 -3.55 12.25 -23.30
CA ASP A 200 -4.34 13.38 -22.79
C ASP A 200 -3.87 13.86 -21.41
N GLU A 201 -2.95 13.12 -20.77
CA GLU A 201 -2.47 13.35 -19.41
C GLU A 201 -3.62 13.52 -18.39
N LYS A 202 -4.66 12.69 -18.52
CA LYS A 202 -5.89 12.75 -17.72
C LYS A 202 -6.14 11.48 -16.94
N VAL A 203 -6.92 11.60 -15.86
CA VAL A 203 -7.48 10.44 -15.16
C VAL A 203 -8.59 9.84 -16.02
N ALA A 204 -8.36 8.62 -16.52
CA ALA A 204 -9.34 7.87 -17.28
C ALA A 204 -10.28 7.06 -16.37
N PHE A 205 -9.72 6.53 -15.28
CA PHE A 205 -10.45 5.81 -14.25
C PHE A 205 -9.75 5.96 -12.90
N PHE A 206 -10.53 6.07 -11.84
CA PHE A 206 -10.05 6.02 -10.47
C PHE A 206 -11.00 5.21 -9.62
N GLN A 207 -10.44 4.36 -8.77
CA GLN A 207 -11.19 3.65 -7.74
C GLN A 207 -10.32 3.52 -6.50
N MET A 208 -10.88 3.78 -5.32
CA MET A 208 -10.28 3.50 -4.03
C MET A 208 -11.37 2.94 -3.12
N TYR A 209 -11.21 1.72 -2.66
CA TYR A 209 -12.24 1.01 -1.92
C TYR A 209 -11.67 0.15 -0.81
N VAL A 210 -12.49 -0.14 0.19
CA VAL A 210 -12.17 -1.15 1.21
C VAL A 210 -12.51 -2.52 0.64
N PRO A 211 -11.54 -3.45 0.53
CA PRO A 211 -11.80 -4.77 -0.02
C PRO A 211 -12.88 -5.54 0.75
N HIS A 212 -13.56 -6.44 0.05
CA HIS A 212 -14.44 -7.41 0.69
C HIS A 212 -13.61 -8.43 1.48
N GLY A 213 -14.12 -8.82 2.64
CA GLY A 213 -13.57 -9.84 3.50
C GLY A 213 -14.63 -10.29 4.50
N THR A 214 -14.26 -11.21 5.41
CA THR A 214 -15.15 -11.62 6.50
C THR A 214 -15.45 -10.44 7.43
N LEU A 215 -14.41 -9.69 7.79
CA LEU A 215 -14.43 -8.42 8.49
C LEU A 215 -13.53 -7.47 7.70
N ASN A 216 -13.89 -6.20 7.58
CA ASN A 216 -13.13 -5.24 6.78
C ASN A 216 -12.89 -3.89 7.46
N PHE A 217 -13.23 -3.75 8.73
CA PHE A 217 -12.83 -2.63 9.57
C PHE A 217 -12.78 -3.00 11.05
N ASP A 218 -11.95 -2.26 11.79
CA ASP A 218 -11.95 -2.16 13.25
C ASP A 218 -12.63 -0.91 13.74
N VAL A 219 -13.13 -0.98 14.96
CA VAL A 219 -13.55 0.20 15.70
C VAL A 219 -13.09 0.18 17.14
N ASN A 220 -12.79 1.37 17.65
CA ASN A 220 -12.42 1.58 19.04
C ASN A 220 -13.33 2.66 19.61
N ARG A 221 -14.22 2.30 20.53
CA ARG A 221 -15.15 3.24 21.18
C ARG A 221 -14.63 3.60 22.55
N TYR A 222 -14.45 4.88 22.83
CA TYR A 222 -14.14 5.38 24.16
C TYR A 222 -15.40 5.41 25.04
N HIS A 223 -15.24 5.00 26.29
CA HIS A 223 -16.24 5.19 27.33
C HIS A 223 -15.84 6.34 28.26
N ASN A 224 -16.82 7.02 28.87
CA ASN A 224 -16.64 8.05 29.91
C ASN A 224 -15.50 9.07 29.61
N ASP A 225 -14.51 9.18 30.50
CA ASP A 225 -13.40 10.14 30.46
C ASP A 225 -12.30 9.81 29.44
N ARG A 226 -12.56 8.89 28.51
CA ARG A 226 -11.63 8.40 27.46
C ARG A 226 -10.44 7.61 28.00
N SER A 227 -10.47 7.17 29.26
CA SER A 227 -9.41 6.32 29.83
C SER A 227 -9.51 4.84 29.42
N ILE A 228 -10.69 4.39 28.99
CA ILE A 228 -10.97 3.00 28.57
C ILE A 228 -11.65 3.03 27.20
N PHE A 229 -11.21 2.16 26.30
CA PHE A 229 -11.90 1.90 25.04
C PHE A 229 -12.28 0.43 24.90
N THR A 230 -13.38 0.16 24.21
CA THR A 230 -13.75 -1.18 23.75
C THR A 230 -13.46 -1.31 22.28
N THR A 231 -12.91 -2.46 21.89
CA THR A 231 -12.66 -2.82 20.50
C THR A 231 -13.81 -3.66 19.97
N ASP A 232 -14.19 -3.44 18.74
CA ASP A 232 -15.10 -4.32 17.98
C ASP A 232 -14.63 -4.33 16.52
N ALA A 233 -15.04 -5.33 15.77
CA ALA A 233 -14.74 -5.48 14.37
C ALA A 233 -16.02 -5.74 13.59
N GLY A 234 -16.03 -5.40 12.30
CA GLY A 234 -17.25 -5.52 11.52
C GLY A 234 -17.05 -5.58 10.03
N PHE A 235 -18.20 -5.56 9.35
CA PHE A 235 -18.27 -5.61 7.90
C PHE A 235 -19.15 -4.47 7.37
N CYS A 236 -18.55 -3.64 6.52
CA CYS A 236 -19.25 -2.65 5.72
C CYS A 236 -19.27 -3.12 4.26
N PRO A 237 -20.46 -3.32 3.64
CA PRO A 237 -20.54 -3.82 2.27
C PRO A 237 -19.82 -2.96 1.24
N GLN A 238 -19.81 -1.64 1.41
CA GLN A 238 -19.18 -0.73 0.47
C GLN A 238 -18.64 0.51 1.20
N ILE A 239 -17.35 0.77 1.01
CA ILE A 239 -16.68 2.03 1.31
C ILE A 239 -15.79 2.32 0.12
N GLU A 240 -16.12 3.33 -0.69
CA GLU A 240 -15.53 3.51 -2.01
C GLU A 240 -15.53 4.97 -2.46
N LEU A 241 -14.47 5.38 -3.17
CA LEU A 241 -14.43 6.52 -4.07
C LEU A 241 -14.21 6.03 -5.50
N ARG A 242 -14.93 6.60 -6.47
CA ARG A 242 -14.87 6.16 -7.88
C ARG A 242 -15.06 7.31 -8.87
N ALA A 243 -14.31 7.28 -9.97
CA ALA A 243 -14.46 8.19 -11.11
C ALA A 243 -14.15 7.46 -12.43
N GLY A 244 -14.78 7.89 -13.53
CA GLY A 244 -14.55 7.31 -14.86
C GLY A 244 -15.17 5.92 -15.07
N THR A 245 -14.68 5.19 -16.08
CA THR A 245 -15.28 3.93 -16.55
C THR A 245 -14.35 2.74 -16.31
N GLU A 246 -14.82 1.72 -15.58
CA GLU A 246 -14.02 0.55 -15.20
C GLU A 246 -13.70 -0.39 -16.38
N THR A 247 -14.49 -0.35 -17.45
CA THR A 247 -14.27 -1.17 -18.65
C THR A 247 -12.89 -0.94 -19.26
N ILE A 248 -12.27 0.22 -19.00
CA ILE A 248 -10.90 0.52 -19.42
C ILE A 248 -9.91 -0.51 -18.86
N ILE A 249 -10.06 -0.97 -17.61
CA ILE A 249 -9.15 -1.98 -17.03
C ILE A 249 -9.39 -3.36 -17.68
N GLN A 250 -10.64 -3.70 -17.97
CA GLN A 250 -11.05 -5.03 -18.44
C GLN A 250 -10.74 -5.24 -19.92
N ASP A 251 -10.95 -4.21 -20.74
CA ASP A 251 -10.89 -4.31 -22.21
C ASP A 251 -9.53 -3.91 -22.78
N THR A 252 -8.68 -3.24 -22.00
CA THR A 252 -7.37 -2.76 -22.47
C THR A 252 -6.35 -3.89 -22.52
N GLN A 253 -5.75 -4.07 -23.71
CA GLN A 253 -4.55 -4.89 -23.86
C GLN A 253 -3.30 -4.04 -23.56
N PHE A 254 -2.61 -4.39 -22.48
CA PHE A 254 -1.38 -3.73 -22.08
C PHE A 254 -0.17 -4.35 -22.79
N SER A 255 0.77 -3.52 -23.25
CA SER A 255 2.02 -3.99 -23.87
C SER A 255 2.99 -4.54 -22.84
N GLU A 256 2.94 -4.00 -21.62
CA GLU A 256 3.68 -4.50 -20.47
C GLU A 256 2.77 -4.52 -19.26
N ALA A 257 2.77 -5.64 -18.54
CA ALA A 257 1.93 -5.83 -17.35
C ALA A 257 2.50 -6.90 -16.44
N ILE A 258 2.26 -6.74 -15.14
CA ILE A 258 2.24 -7.84 -14.17
C ILE A 258 0.78 -8.19 -13.82
N PRO A 259 0.51 -9.45 -13.44
CA PRO A 259 -0.79 -9.83 -12.89
C PRO A 259 -1.14 -8.96 -11.68
N LEU A 260 -2.44 -8.68 -11.47
CA LEU A 260 -2.91 -7.92 -10.30
C LEU A 260 -2.41 -8.53 -8.99
N SER A 261 -2.49 -9.86 -8.86
CA SER A 261 -2.02 -10.61 -7.69
C SER A 261 -0.52 -10.40 -7.41
N GLU A 262 0.30 -10.21 -8.45
CA GLU A 262 1.73 -9.93 -8.27
C GLU A 262 1.94 -8.50 -7.77
N ALA A 263 1.20 -7.52 -8.29
CA ALA A 263 1.27 -6.14 -7.82
C ALA A 263 0.76 -5.99 -6.37
N GLU A 264 -0.33 -6.68 -6.02
CA GLU A 264 -0.82 -6.78 -4.64
C GLU A 264 0.22 -7.40 -3.71
N ARG A 265 0.91 -8.45 -4.16
CA ARG A 265 2.01 -9.08 -3.41
C ARG A 265 3.19 -8.13 -3.20
N ILE A 266 3.53 -7.31 -4.20
CA ILE A 266 4.57 -6.28 -4.08
C ILE A 266 4.15 -5.24 -3.03
N LEU A 267 2.92 -4.76 -3.09
CA LEU A 267 2.36 -3.79 -2.15
C LEU A 267 2.31 -4.34 -0.72
N VAL A 268 1.72 -5.50 -0.48
CA VAL A 268 1.53 -6.05 0.87
C VAL A 268 2.86 -6.30 1.60
N ARG A 269 3.92 -6.70 0.88
CA ARG A 269 5.27 -6.91 1.44
C ARG A 269 5.93 -5.63 1.94
N ARG A 270 5.42 -4.47 1.51
CA ARG A 270 5.90 -3.18 2.01
C ARG A 270 5.39 -2.89 3.41
N PHE A 271 4.23 -3.42 3.76
CA PHE A 271 3.60 -3.29 5.06
C PHE A 271 4.08 -4.41 6.00
N TYR A 272 3.92 -5.67 5.58
CA TYR A 272 4.12 -6.82 6.47
C TYR A 272 5.39 -7.59 6.15
N LYS A 273 6.34 -7.61 7.10
CA LYS A 273 7.54 -8.47 7.00
C LYS A 273 7.19 -9.96 6.98
N SER A 274 6.08 -10.35 7.62
CA SER A 274 5.57 -11.72 7.58
C SER A 274 5.29 -12.21 6.15
N GLN A 275 4.99 -11.30 5.21
CA GLN A 275 4.74 -11.63 3.80
C GLN A 275 6.02 -11.90 2.99
N GLN A 276 7.18 -11.76 3.62
CA GLN A 276 8.48 -12.14 3.07
C GLN A 276 8.85 -13.59 3.46
N ILE A 277 8.13 -14.20 4.39
CA ILE A 277 8.31 -15.59 4.79
C ILE A 277 7.86 -16.49 3.64
N ASN A 278 8.61 -17.55 3.39
CA ASN A 278 8.21 -18.61 2.47
C ASN A 278 7.17 -19.50 3.14
N TRP A 279 5.90 -19.12 3.02
CA TRP A 279 4.78 -19.92 3.52
C TRP A 279 4.61 -21.16 2.65
N VAL A 280 4.83 -22.33 3.25
CA VAL A 280 4.64 -23.63 2.59
C VAL A 280 3.74 -24.52 3.45
N PRO A 281 3.01 -25.47 2.84
CA PRO A 281 2.28 -26.49 3.59
C PRO A 281 3.20 -27.24 4.57
N ILE A 282 2.65 -27.71 5.67
CA ILE A 282 3.44 -28.36 6.74
C ILE A 282 4.27 -29.55 6.24
N ASP A 283 3.73 -30.34 5.30
CA ASP A 283 4.45 -31.49 4.72
C ASP A 283 5.68 -31.06 3.90
N GLU A 284 5.61 -29.90 3.26
CA GLU A 284 6.72 -29.33 2.52
C GLU A 284 7.74 -28.68 3.47
N ALA A 285 7.28 -27.96 4.49
CA ALA A 285 8.15 -27.44 5.54
C ALA A 285 8.98 -28.57 6.19
N LEU A 286 8.36 -29.73 6.47
CA LEU A 286 9.05 -30.90 7.02
C LEU A 286 10.13 -31.46 6.07
N LYS A 287 9.87 -31.46 4.76
CA LYS A 287 10.87 -31.88 3.75
C LYS A 287 12.04 -30.90 3.69
N ILE A 288 11.77 -29.59 3.63
CA ILE A 288 12.79 -28.54 3.60
C ILE A 288 13.64 -28.60 4.88
N ALA A 289 13.02 -28.67 6.05
CA ALA A 289 13.72 -28.74 7.33
C ALA A 289 14.66 -29.95 7.43
N ARG A 290 14.21 -31.12 6.97
CA ARG A 290 15.04 -32.34 6.94
C ARG A 290 16.20 -32.21 5.96
N ALA A 291 15.95 -31.68 4.77
CA ALA A 291 16.98 -31.50 3.74
C ALA A 291 18.04 -30.47 4.16
N GLU A 292 17.62 -29.38 4.81
CA GLU A 292 18.52 -28.31 5.27
C GLU A 292 19.10 -28.56 6.68
N GLN A 293 18.71 -29.65 7.35
CA GLN A 293 19.07 -29.95 8.74
C GLN A 293 18.77 -28.78 9.71
N LYS A 294 17.63 -28.10 9.51
CA LYS A 294 17.19 -26.97 10.34
C LYS A 294 16.00 -27.36 11.21
N PRO A 295 15.89 -26.82 12.43
CA PRO A 295 14.69 -26.99 13.25
C PRO A 295 13.50 -26.23 12.64
N ILE A 296 12.29 -26.73 12.90
CA ILE A 296 11.05 -26.03 12.54
C ILE A 296 10.58 -25.20 13.74
N HIS A 297 10.32 -23.91 13.50
CA HIS A 297 9.60 -23.06 14.44
C HIS A 297 8.14 -23.01 13.99
N ILE A 298 7.21 -23.40 14.87
CA ILE A 298 5.76 -23.35 14.60
C ILE A 298 5.18 -22.18 15.37
N VAL A 299 4.52 -21.27 14.67
CA VAL A 299 3.74 -20.17 15.25
C VAL A 299 2.27 -20.47 14.99
N SER A 300 1.47 -20.50 16.05
CA SER A 300 0.01 -20.59 15.95
C SER A 300 -0.56 -19.22 16.28
N THR A 301 -1.31 -18.62 15.35
CA THR A 301 -1.99 -17.35 15.54
C THR A 301 -3.50 -17.54 15.50
N ASN A 302 -4.22 -16.68 16.20
CA ASN A 302 -5.67 -16.54 16.05
C ASN A 302 -5.90 -15.27 15.23
N GLY A 303 -6.45 -15.42 14.02
CA GLY A 303 -6.53 -14.34 13.03
C GLY A 303 -5.39 -14.36 12.00
N PRO A 304 -5.52 -13.57 10.93
CA PRO A 304 -4.57 -13.52 9.82
C PRO A 304 -3.31 -12.74 10.21
N LEU A 305 -2.33 -12.80 9.31
CA LEU A 305 -1.05 -12.12 9.48
C LEU A 305 -0.96 -10.81 8.67
N THR A 306 -2.10 -10.36 8.14
CA THR A 306 -2.31 -9.16 7.30
C THR A 306 -3.66 -8.54 7.66
N ASP A 307 -4.18 -7.65 6.83
CA ASP A 307 -5.46 -6.94 6.99
C ASP A 307 -6.65 -7.89 7.19
N GLU A 308 -6.90 -8.26 8.43
CA GLU A 308 -8.26 -8.27 8.94
C GLU A 308 -8.36 -7.14 9.96
N ALA A 309 -9.60 -6.78 10.23
CA ALA A 309 -9.95 -6.08 11.45
C ALA A 309 -9.25 -6.80 12.65
N CYS A 310 -8.37 -6.08 13.36
CA CYS A 310 -7.52 -6.47 14.48
C CYS A 310 -8.24 -7.13 15.66
#